data_AF-A0A3S1P678-F1
#
_entry.id   AF-A0A3S1P678-F1
#
_cell.length_a   1.000
_cell.length_b   1.000
_cell.length_c   1.000
_cell.angle_alpha   90.00
_cell.angle_beta   90.00
_cell.angle_gamma   90.00
#
_symmetry.space_group_name_H-M   'P 1'
#
loop_
_entity.id
_entity.type
_entity.pdbx_description
1 polymer ?
#
loop_
_entity_poly.entity_id
_entity_poly.type
_entity_poly.pdbx_seq_one_letter_code
_entity_poly.pdbx_strand_id
1 'polypeptide(L)'
;MPLIATLVSRPAERALSLSLANMASRSVGASAVVWLAEGIACDLVLPEAADDAVTSAVLRTALASEAVDVIVQQAETRRKKILIADMDSTMIDQECIDELADEIGVKDHVAAITARSMNGEIAFEPALRERVALLKGLDAAVVDRIVANRLTLAAGGRVLVRTMRANGAWTALVSGGFEVFTTRIAAMLGFQENRA
;
A
#
# COMPACT_ATOMS: atom_id res chain seq x y z
N MET A 1 0.33 -25.26 11.33
CA MET A 1 1.40 -24.27 11.59
C MET A 1 0.77 -23.14 12.39
N PRO A 2 1.45 -22.58 13.40
CA PRO A 2 0.86 -21.62 14.31
C PRO A 2 0.52 -20.31 13.59
N LEU A 3 -0.70 -19.84 13.80
CA LEU A 3 -1.16 -18.55 13.30
C LEU A 3 -0.84 -17.42 14.28
N ILE A 4 -0.73 -16.21 13.74
CA ILE A 4 -0.64 -14.96 14.49
C ILE A 4 -1.64 -13.97 13.91
N ALA A 5 -2.33 -13.21 14.75
CA ALA A 5 -3.13 -12.08 14.32
C ALA A 5 -2.42 -10.78 14.70
N THR A 6 -2.03 -9.97 13.72
CA THR A 6 -1.48 -8.64 13.94
C THR A 6 -2.59 -7.62 13.82
N LEU A 7 -2.76 -6.82 14.87
CA LEU A 7 -3.62 -5.64 14.87
C LEU A 7 -2.76 -4.41 14.60
N VAL A 8 -3.19 -3.54 13.70
CA VAL A 8 -2.44 -2.34 13.30
C VAL A 8 -3.37 -1.14 13.25
N SER A 9 -2.96 -0.01 13.81
CA SER A 9 -3.65 1.27 13.67
C SER A 9 -2.74 2.29 12.98
N ARG A 10 -3.34 3.38 12.49
CA ARG A 10 -2.59 4.50 11.95
C ARG A 10 -1.66 5.09 13.02
N PRO A 11 -0.35 5.23 12.76
CA PRO A 11 0.62 5.72 13.77
C PRO A 11 0.28 7.08 14.39
N ALA A 12 -0.39 7.96 13.63
CA ALA A 12 -0.81 9.28 14.11
C ALA A 12 -1.99 9.22 15.10
N GLU A 13 -2.85 8.20 15.00
CA GLU A 13 -4.06 8.06 15.82
C GLU A 13 -3.84 7.20 17.05
N ARG A 14 -2.97 6.19 16.93
CA ARG A 14 -2.66 5.23 18.01
C ARG A 14 -3.93 4.61 18.61
N ALA A 15 -4.85 4.17 17.76
CA ALA A 15 -6.17 3.70 18.15
C ALA A 15 -6.13 2.38 18.97
N LEU A 16 -5.01 1.66 18.96
CA LEU A 16 -4.89 0.36 19.59
C LEU A 16 -4.59 0.49 21.10
N SER A 17 -5.62 0.66 21.91
CA SER A 17 -5.51 0.72 23.37
C SER A 17 -5.31 -0.67 24.01
N LEU A 18 -4.83 -0.71 25.25
CA LEU A 18 -4.70 -1.95 26.03
C LEU A 18 -6.04 -2.67 26.22
N SER A 19 -7.12 -1.92 26.50
CA SER A 19 -8.46 -2.48 26.63
C SER A 19 -8.95 -3.10 25.32
N LEU A 20 -8.65 -2.46 24.18
CA LEU A 20 -9.04 -2.97 22.87
C LEU A 20 -8.27 -4.24 22.51
N ALA A 21 -6.95 -4.24 22.70
CA ALA A 21 -6.12 -5.41 22.47
C ALA A 21 -6.55 -6.60 23.36
N ASN A 22 -6.86 -6.35 24.64
CA ASN A 22 -7.35 -7.39 25.54
C ASN A 22 -8.74 -7.93 25.15
N MET A 23 -9.62 -7.06 24.64
CA MET A 23 -10.93 -7.48 24.13
C MET A 23 -10.78 -8.38 22.90
N ALA A 24 -9.99 -7.96 21.92
CA ALA A 24 -9.69 -8.74 20.72
C ALA A 24 -8.98 -10.06 21.04
N SER A 25 -8.04 -10.06 21.99
CA SER A 25 -7.38 -11.28 22.48
C SER A 25 -8.38 -12.30 23.02
N ARG A 26 -9.36 -11.84 23.81
CA ARG A 26 -10.39 -12.72 24.39
C ARG A 26 -11.35 -13.28 23.33
N SER A 27 -11.72 -12.50 22.31
CA SER A 27 -12.68 -12.95 21.29
C SER A 27 -12.16 -14.12 20.46
N VAL A 28 -10.83 -14.30 20.37
CA VAL A 28 -10.20 -15.40 19.63
C VAL A 28 -9.44 -16.39 20.53
N GLY A 29 -9.54 -16.25 21.85
CA GLY A 29 -8.85 -17.12 22.81
C GLY A 29 -7.32 -17.06 22.69
N ALA A 30 -6.75 -15.92 22.30
CA ALA A 30 -5.30 -15.76 22.19
C ALA A 30 -4.62 -15.90 23.56
N SER A 31 -3.47 -16.58 23.57
CA SER A 31 -2.72 -16.90 24.79
C SER A 31 -1.85 -15.74 25.27
N ALA A 32 -1.49 -14.81 24.38
CA ALA A 32 -0.70 -13.64 24.69
C ALA A 32 -0.97 -12.48 23.73
N VAL A 33 -0.74 -11.27 24.23
CA VAL A 33 -0.66 -10.03 23.46
C VAL A 33 0.78 -9.53 23.51
N VAL A 34 1.41 -9.38 22.34
CA VAL A 34 2.80 -8.93 22.21
C VAL A 34 2.82 -7.60 21.48
N TRP A 35 3.16 -6.51 22.16
CA TRP A 35 3.24 -5.19 21.55
C TRP A 35 4.47 -5.08 20.65
N LEU A 36 4.23 -4.69 19.39
CA LEU A 36 5.27 -4.38 18.41
C LEU A 36 5.61 -2.88 18.44
N ALA A 37 4.59 -2.06 18.67
CA ALA A 37 4.69 -0.63 18.93
C ALA A 37 3.46 -0.19 19.73
N GLU A 38 3.68 0.35 20.94
CA GLU A 38 2.59 0.73 21.85
C GLU A 38 1.61 1.71 21.18
N GLY A 39 0.32 1.41 21.31
CA GLY A 39 -0.75 2.19 20.69
C GLY A 39 -0.91 1.97 19.18
N ILE A 40 0.07 1.38 18.51
CA ILE A 40 0.11 1.29 17.04
C ILE A 40 -0.14 -0.14 16.58
N ALA A 41 0.62 -1.11 17.09
CA ALA A 41 0.54 -2.49 16.63
C ALA A 41 0.85 -3.51 17.72
N CYS A 42 0.07 -4.60 17.76
CA CYS A 42 0.34 -5.77 18.59
C CYS A 42 0.04 -7.06 17.84
N ASP A 43 0.77 -8.12 18.20
CA ASP A 43 0.50 -9.49 17.80
C ASP A 43 -0.34 -10.20 18.86
N LEU A 44 -1.34 -10.96 18.43
CA LEU A 44 -2.09 -11.92 19.24
C LEU A 44 -1.57 -13.32 18.92
N VAL A 45 -1.10 -14.04 19.94
CA VAL A 45 -0.65 -15.43 19.79
C VAL A 45 -1.87 -16.35 19.81
N LEU A 46 -2.22 -16.90 18.65
CA LEU A 46 -3.46 -17.66 18.47
C LEU A 46 -3.30 -19.13 18.94
N PRO A 47 -4.41 -19.79 19.32
CA PRO A 47 -4.40 -21.22 19.61
C PRO A 47 -3.92 -22.07 18.41
N GLU A 48 -3.33 -23.24 18.68
CA GLU A 48 -2.86 -24.14 17.61
C GLU A 48 -3.97 -24.60 16.65
N ALA A 49 -5.19 -24.74 17.17
CA ALA A 49 -6.38 -25.12 16.41
C ALA A 49 -7.10 -23.93 15.74
N ALA A 50 -6.52 -22.72 15.77
CA ALA A 50 -7.12 -21.55 15.14
C ALA A 50 -7.19 -21.72 13.62
N ASP A 51 -8.32 -21.29 13.05
CA ASP A 51 -8.51 -21.19 11.61
C ASP A 51 -8.39 -19.72 11.16
N ASP A 52 -7.73 -19.49 10.03
CA ASP A 52 -7.46 -18.15 9.50
C ASP A 52 -8.76 -17.37 9.20
N ALA A 53 -9.65 -17.96 8.39
CA ALA A 53 -10.87 -17.31 7.95
C ALA A 53 -11.82 -17.01 9.12
N VAL A 54 -11.98 -17.98 10.04
CA VAL A 54 -12.80 -17.81 11.24
C VAL A 54 -12.23 -16.73 12.15
N THR A 55 -10.92 -16.78 12.44
CA THR A 55 -10.25 -15.80 13.31
C THR A 55 -10.36 -14.39 12.75
N SER A 56 -10.10 -14.24 11.45
CA SER A 56 -10.20 -12.96 10.74
C SER A 56 -11.62 -12.39 10.80
N ALA A 57 -12.65 -13.23 10.57
CA ALA A 57 -14.05 -12.81 10.65
C ALA A 57 -14.46 -12.37 12.06
N VAL A 58 -14.06 -13.12 13.10
CA VAL A 58 -14.34 -12.78 14.50
C VAL A 58 -13.68 -11.47 14.89
N LEU A 59 -12.39 -11.29 14.59
CA LEU A 59 -11.67 -10.05 14.90
C LEU A 59 -12.23 -8.84 14.15
N ARG A 60 -12.52 -8.98 12.85
CA ARG A 60 -13.13 -7.90 12.05
C ARG A 60 -14.50 -7.50 12.57
N THR A 61 -15.29 -8.47 13.05
CA THR A 61 -16.59 -8.18 13.68
C THR A 61 -16.40 -7.45 15.01
N ALA A 62 -15.48 -7.93 15.85
CA ALA A 62 -15.21 -7.36 17.17
C ALA A 62 -14.62 -5.94 17.10
N LEU A 63 -13.87 -5.65 16.03
CA LEU A 63 -13.16 -4.38 15.82
C LEU A 63 -13.84 -3.48 14.77
N ALA A 64 -15.07 -3.77 14.35
CA ALA A 64 -15.72 -3.10 13.22
C ALA A 64 -15.90 -1.58 13.41
N SER A 65 -16.02 -1.11 14.65
CA SER A 65 -16.13 0.32 15.01
C SER A 65 -14.80 1.04 15.19
N GLU A 66 -13.68 0.31 15.10
CA GLU A 66 -12.36 0.80 15.47
C GLU A 66 -11.52 1.06 14.23
N ALA A 67 -10.66 2.09 14.29
CA ALA A 67 -9.69 2.39 13.24
C ALA A 67 -8.46 1.44 13.32
N VAL A 68 -8.71 0.13 13.26
CA VAL A 68 -7.71 -0.93 13.40
C VAL A 68 -7.87 -1.95 12.29
N ASP A 69 -6.78 -2.20 11.57
CA ASP A 69 -6.65 -3.26 10.58
C ASP A 69 -6.28 -4.60 11.24
N VAL A 70 -6.77 -5.69 10.65
CA VAL A 70 -6.56 -7.07 11.13
C VAL A 70 -5.86 -7.89 10.05
N ILE A 71 -4.70 -8.46 10.40
CA ILE A 71 -3.94 -9.37 9.55
C ILE A 71 -3.78 -10.71 10.28
N VAL A 72 -4.35 -11.79 9.74
CA VAL A 72 -4.13 -13.16 10.24
C VAL A 72 -3.22 -13.89 9.24
N GLN A 73 -2.17 -14.53 9.74
CA GLN A 73 -1.17 -15.20 8.90
C GLN A 73 -0.37 -16.26 9.68
N GLN A 74 0.38 -17.07 8.94
CA GLN A 74 1.33 -18.02 9.53
C GLN A 74 2.49 -17.28 10.21
N ALA A 75 2.77 -17.62 11.48
CA ALA A 75 3.78 -16.93 12.27
C ALA A 75 5.21 -17.12 11.70
N GLU A 76 5.53 -18.33 11.26
CA GLU A 76 6.88 -18.70 10.81
C GLU A 76 7.29 -18.01 9.50
N THR A 77 6.34 -17.83 8.58
CA THR A 77 6.63 -17.29 7.23
C THR A 77 6.23 -15.83 7.07
N ARG A 78 5.89 -15.13 8.16
CA ARG A 78 5.44 -13.73 8.12
C ARG A 78 6.54 -12.76 7.66
N ARG A 79 7.80 -13.09 7.91
CA ARG A 79 8.95 -12.26 7.46
C ARG A 79 9.24 -12.53 5.98
N LYS A 80 8.59 -11.76 5.11
CA LYS A 80 8.76 -11.87 3.66
C LYS A 80 10.14 -11.36 3.21
N LYS A 81 10.64 -11.94 2.12
CA LYS A 81 11.96 -11.63 1.54
C LYS A 81 11.88 -10.85 0.24
N ILE A 82 10.69 -10.62 -0.29
CA ILE A 82 10.45 -9.86 -1.51
C ILE A 82 9.27 -8.91 -1.25
N LEU A 83 9.42 -7.64 -1.63
CA LEU A 83 8.36 -6.64 -1.73
C LEU A 83 8.28 -6.18 -3.18
N ILE A 84 7.15 -6.40 -3.82
CA ILE A 84 6.82 -5.81 -5.11
C ILE A 84 5.66 -4.85 -4.85
N ALA A 85 5.79 -3.61 -5.29
CA ALA A 85 4.76 -2.60 -5.12
C ALA A 85 4.46 -1.91 -6.45
N ASP A 86 3.21 -1.54 -6.65
CA ASP A 86 2.82 -0.58 -7.68
C ASP A 86 3.25 0.84 -7.29
N MET A 87 3.24 1.76 -8.25
CA MET A 87 3.58 3.16 -8.07
C MET A 87 2.35 4.03 -7.85
N ASP A 88 1.54 4.21 -8.89
CA ASP A 88 0.39 5.12 -8.88
C ASP A 88 -0.67 4.61 -7.87
N SER A 89 -1.26 5.55 -7.12
CA SER A 89 -2.23 5.26 -6.05
C SER A 89 -1.79 4.22 -4.99
N THR A 90 -0.48 3.93 -4.90
CA THR A 90 0.09 2.92 -4.00
C THR A 90 1.32 3.45 -3.26
N MET A 91 2.36 3.85 -3.98
CA MET A 91 3.58 4.44 -3.43
C MET A 91 3.65 5.95 -3.59
N ILE A 92 2.77 6.50 -4.43
CA ILE A 92 2.40 7.91 -4.50
C ILE A 92 0.87 8.02 -4.45
N ASP A 93 0.37 9.16 -4.01
CA ASP A 93 -1.07 9.39 -3.83
C ASP A 93 -1.78 9.82 -5.14
N GLN A 94 -1.02 10.02 -6.22
CA GLN A 94 -1.50 10.53 -7.51
C GLN A 94 -1.40 9.46 -8.61
N GLU A 95 -2.06 9.75 -9.74
CA GLU A 95 -1.89 9.08 -11.02
C GLU A 95 -0.99 9.93 -11.92
N CYS A 96 0.20 9.45 -12.29
CA CYS A 96 1.17 10.24 -13.06
C CYS A 96 0.63 10.73 -14.42
N ILE A 97 -0.21 9.93 -15.08
CA ILE A 97 -0.77 10.29 -16.39
C ILE A 97 -1.79 11.43 -16.30
N ASP A 98 -2.55 11.48 -15.20
CA ASP A 98 -3.52 12.55 -14.95
C ASP A 98 -2.80 13.86 -14.63
N GLU A 99 -1.68 13.81 -13.93
CA GLU A 99 -0.83 14.98 -13.67
C GLU A 99 -0.16 15.52 -14.94
N LEU A 100 0.22 14.65 -15.88
CA LEU A 100 0.68 15.09 -17.21
C LEU A 100 -0.44 15.73 -18.03
N ALA A 101 -1.65 15.16 -17.97
CA ALA A 101 -2.81 15.67 -18.69
C ALA A 101 -3.26 17.06 -18.19
N ASP A 102 -3.06 17.33 -16.90
CA ASP A 102 -3.38 18.62 -16.29
C ASP A 102 -2.53 19.77 -16.86
N GLU A 103 -1.28 19.51 -17.26
CA GLU A 103 -0.40 20.52 -17.86
C GLU A 103 -0.88 21.02 -19.22
N ILE A 104 -1.80 20.27 -19.87
CA ILE A 104 -2.45 20.66 -21.12
C ILE A 104 -3.97 20.85 -20.97
N GLY A 105 -4.48 20.88 -19.72
CA GLY A 105 -5.88 21.16 -19.41
C GLY A 105 -6.88 20.05 -19.77
N VAL A 106 -6.44 18.80 -19.90
CA VAL A 106 -7.31 17.66 -20.24
C VAL A 106 -7.41 16.61 -19.13
N LYS A 107 -7.08 16.99 -17.89
CA LYS A 107 -7.10 16.10 -16.71
C LYS A 107 -8.41 15.33 -16.57
N ASP A 108 -9.54 16.03 -16.58
CA ASP A 108 -10.86 15.40 -16.37
C ASP A 108 -11.18 14.34 -17.43
N HIS A 109 -10.78 14.59 -18.67
CA HIS A 109 -11.00 13.65 -19.76
C HIS A 109 -10.14 12.39 -19.59
N VAL A 110 -8.86 12.56 -19.24
CA VAL A 110 -7.94 11.44 -19.01
C VAL A 110 -8.35 10.65 -17.78
N ALA A 111 -8.68 11.31 -16.67
CA ALA A 111 -9.16 10.68 -15.44
C ALA A 111 -10.42 9.84 -15.67
N ALA A 112 -11.36 10.31 -16.51
CA ALA A 112 -12.55 9.54 -16.88
C ALA A 112 -12.21 8.25 -17.64
N ILE A 113 -11.23 8.29 -18.56
CA ILE A 113 -10.74 7.09 -19.26
C ILE A 113 -10.03 6.15 -18.27
N THR A 114 -9.20 6.70 -17.38
CA THR A 114 -8.48 5.95 -16.32
C THR A 114 -9.46 5.18 -15.43
N ALA A 115 -10.47 5.85 -14.89
CA ALA A 115 -11.48 5.25 -14.01
C ALA A 115 -12.23 4.09 -14.69
N ARG A 116 -12.67 4.28 -15.95
CA ARG A 116 -13.36 3.24 -16.72
C ARG A 116 -12.45 2.03 -16.98
N SER A 117 -11.17 2.26 -17.25
CA SER A 117 -10.20 1.17 -17.43
C SER A 117 -9.97 0.39 -16.14
N MET A 118 -9.86 1.07 -14.99
CA MET A 118 -9.65 0.42 -13.68
C MET A 118 -10.89 -0.35 -13.20
N ASN A 119 -12.09 0.14 -13.54
CA ASN A 119 -13.35 -0.56 -13.30
C ASN A 119 -13.58 -1.77 -14.23
N GLY A 120 -12.69 -1.99 -15.20
CA GLY A 120 -12.82 -3.08 -16.18
C GLY A 120 -13.86 -2.82 -17.28
N GLU A 121 -14.33 -1.58 -17.46
CA GLU A 121 -15.32 -1.23 -18.48
C GLU A 121 -14.70 -1.14 -19.89
N ILE A 122 -13.41 -0.83 -19.97
CA ILE A 122 -12.63 -0.79 -21.21
C ILE A 122 -11.30 -1.52 -21.02
N ALA A 123 -10.74 -2.05 -22.11
CA ALA A 123 -9.45 -2.72 -22.08
C ALA A 123 -8.30 -1.74 -21.77
N PHE A 124 -7.36 -2.18 -20.94
CA PHE A 124 -6.24 -1.35 -20.47
C PHE A 124 -5.36 -0.81 -21.59
N GLU A 125 -4.88 -1.66 -22.50
CA GLU A 125 -3.93 -1.23 -23.54
C GLU A 125 -4.52 -0.14 -24.47
N PRO A 126 -5.73 -0.30 -25.05
CA PRO A 126 -6.35 0.78 -25.82
C PRO A 126 -6.56 2.06 -25.02
N ALA A 127 -7.03 1.95 -23.77
CA ALA A 127 -7.25 3.10 -22.89
C ALA A 127 -5.94 3.84 -22.58
N LEU A 128 -4.84 3.12 -22.41
CA LEU A 128 -3.51 3.71 -22.22
C LEU A 128 -3.04 4.42 -23.50
N ARG A 129 -3.18 3.80 -24.67
CA ARG A 129 -2.80 4.41 -25.95
C ARG A 129 -3.56 5.71 -26.22
N GLU A 130 -4.86 5.72 -25.94
CA GLU A 130 -5.71 6.91 -26.08
C GLU A 130 -5.24 8.05 -25.18
N ARG A 131 -5.06 7.78 -23.87
CA ARG A 131 -4.59 8.78 -22.92
C ARG A 131 -3.20 9.32 -23.25
N VAL A 132 -2.26 8.45 -23.65
CA VAL A 132 -0.90 8.86 -24.03
C VAL A 132 -0.89 9.69 -25.31
N ALA A 133 -1.77 9.41 -26.27
CA ALA A 133 -1.85 10.19 -27.51
C ALA A 133 -2.22 11.66 -27.27
N LEU A 134 -3.00 11.95 -26.24
CA LEU A 134 -3.36 13.32 -25.84
C LEU A 134 -2.16 14.14 -25.38
N LEU A 135 -1.08 13.49 -24.92
CA LEU A 135 0.13 14.14 -24.40
C LEU A 135 1.12 14.52 -25.52
N LYS A 136 0.74 14.38 -26.79
CA LYS A 136 1.61 14.64 -27.93
C LYS A 136 2.11 16.09 -27.94
N GLY A 137 3.42 16.27 -27.94
CA GLY A 137 4.08 17.57 -27.98
C GLY A 137 4.37 18.18 -26.61
N LEU A 138 4.03 17.49 -25.52
CA LEU A 138 4.39 17.90 -24.17
C LEU A 138 5.90 17.76 -23.95
N ASP A 139 6.53 18.82 -23.42
CA ASP A 139 7.96 18.83 -23.09
C ASP A 139 8.25 17.90 -21.91
N ALA A 140 9.21 16.99 -22.05
CA ALA A 140 9.62 16.05 -21.01
C ALA A 140 10.12 16.74 -19.72
N ALA A 141 10.57 18.00 -19.79
CA ALA A 141 10.93 18.80 -18.61
C ALA A 141 9.76 18.99 -17.63
N VAL A 142 8.52 18.73 -18.05
CA VAL A 142 7.34 18.73 -17.18
C VAL A 142 7.42 17.68 -16.07
N VAL A 143 8.07 16.54 -16.33
CA VAL A 143 8.15 15.42 -15.38
C VAL A 143 8.84 15.85 -14.11
N ASP A 144 9.97 16.57 -14.22
CA ASP A 144 10.71 17.06 -13.05
C ASP A 144 9.89 18.07 -12.24
N ARG A 145 9.06 18.90 -12.91
CA ARG A 145 8.16 19.83 -12.22
C ARG A 145 7.05 19.10 -11.47
N ILE A 146 6.44 18.09 -12.07
CA ILE A 146 5.38 17.27 -11.45
C ILE A 146 5.94 16.54 -10.22
N VAL A 147 7.09 15.87 -10.37
CA VAL A 147 7.74 15.14 -9.27
C VAL A 147 8.10 16.08 -8.10
N ALA A 148 8.58 17.29 -8.39
CA ALA A 148 8.98 18.23 -7.34
C ALA A 148 7.80 18.90 -6.63
N ASN A 149 6.71 19.19 -7.35
CA ASN A 149 5.68 20.12 -6.87
C ASN A 149 4.30 19.50 -6.67
N ARG A 150 4.03 18.30 -7.23
CA ARG A 150 2.68 17.72 -7.26
C ARG A 150 2.60 16.32 -6.68
N LEU A 151 3.68 15.53 -6.77
CA LEU A 151 3.66 14.16 -6.26
C LEU A 151 3.89 14.11 -4.75
N THR A 152 3.00 13.42 -4.06
CA THR A 152 3.10 13.11 -2.64
C THR A 152 3.39 11.64 -2.48
N LEU A 153 4.47 11.30 -1.76
CA LEU A 153 4.79 9.91 -1.43
C LEU A 153 3.77 9.38 -0.43
N ALA A 154 3.29 8.16 -0.66
CA ALA A 154 2.34 7.50 0.22
C ALA A 154 2.86 7.45 1.67
N ALA A 155 1.97 7.75 2.61
CA ALA A 155 2.30 7.78 4.03
C ALA A 155 2.92 6.44 4.48
N GLY A 156 4.15 6.49 4.99
CA GLY A 156 4.87 5.31 5.44
C GLY A 156 5.60 4.53 4.33
N GLY A 157 5.43 4.85 3.04
CA GLY A 157 6.07 4.13 1.93
C GLY A 157 7.61 4.08 2.05
N ARG A 158 8.23 5.22 2.40
CA ARG A 158 9.69 5.28 2.64
C ARG A 158 10.12 4.41 3.83
N VAL A 159 9.33 4.40 4.90
CA VAL A 159 9.63 3.60 6.11
C VAL A 159 9.50 2.11 5.78
N LEU A 160 8.44 1.71 5.06
CA LEU A 160 8.20 0.35 4.62
C LEU A 160 9.37 -0.20 3.80
N VAL A 161 9.75 0.49 2.71
CA VAL A 161 10.81 0.03 1.81
C VAL A 161 12.14 -0.08 2.53
N ARG A 162 12.53 0.95 3.29
CA ARG A 162 13.80 0.95 4.04
C ARG A 162 13.85 -0.13 5.11
N THR A 163 12.74 -0.35 5.83
CA THR A 163 12.66 -1.40 6.86
C THR A 163 12.78 -2.78 6.23
N MET A 164 12.06 -3.04 5.13
CA MET A 164 12.15 -4.30 4.39
C MET A 164 13.58 -4.57 3.92
N ARG A 165 14.24 -3.57 3.34
CA ARG A 165 15.65 -3.66 2.92
C ARG A 165 16.61 -3.92 4.05
N ALA A 166 16.46 -3.21 5.17
CA ALA A 166 17.29 -3.41 6.36
C ALA A 166 17.15 -4.84 6.93
N ASN A 167 16.03 -5.52 6.65
CA ASN A 167 15.78 -6.92 7.02
C ASN A 167 16.12 -7.93 5.89
N GLY A 168 16.85 -7.49 4.87
CA GLY A 168 17.37 -8.32 3.79
C GLY A 168 16.34 -8.71 2.73
N ALA A 169 15.24 -7.96 2.59
CA ALA A 169 14.29 -8.19 1.51
C ALA A 169 14.74 -7.50 0.21
N TRP A 170 14.46 -8.14 -0.93
CA TRP A 170 14.50 -7.50 -2.25
C TRP A 170 13.25 -6.64 -2.42
N THR A 171 13.41 -5.40 -2.92
CA THR A 171 12.28 -4.50 -3.15
C THR A 171 12.29 -3.99 -4.58
N ALA A 172 11.17 -4.15 -5.28
CA ALA A 172 10.97 -3.68 -6.64
C ALA A 172 9.71 -2.82 -6.76
N LEU A 173 9.83 -1.69 -7.46
CA LEU A 173 8.70 -0.85 -7.86
C LEU A 173 8.30 -1.22 -9.29
N VAL A 174 7.12 -1.78 -9.50
CA VAL A 174 6.65 -2.23 -10.81
C VAL A 174 5.35 -1.51 -11.14
N SER A 175 5.35 -0.71 -12.19
CA SER A 175 4.21 0.11 -12.59
C SER A 175 3.87 -0.09 -14.06
N GLY A 176 2.61 0.13 -14.44
CA GLY A 176 2.22 0.28 -15.85
C GLY A 176 2.36 1.73 -16.37
N GLY A 177 2.90 2.63 -15.54
CA GLY A 177 3.13 4.03 -15.85
C GLY A 177 4.38 4.26 -16.70
N PHE A 178 5.09 5.36 -16.44
CA PHE A 178 6.25 5.76 -17.26
C PHE A 178 7.56 5.67 -16.48
N GLU A 179 8.58 5.07 -17.10
CA GLU A 179 9.92 4.88 -16.53
C GLU A 179 10.53 6.18 -15.96
N VAL A 180 10.21 7.32 -16.58
CA VAL A 180 10.65 8.65 -16.15
C VAL A 180 10.14 9.01 -14.75
N PHE A 181 8.97 8.55 -14.33
CA PHE A 181 8.49 8.68 -12.95
C PHE A 181 9.02 7.57 -12.06
N THR A 182 8.90 6.32 -12.50
CA THR A 182 9.24 5.14 -11.69
C THR A 182 10.68 5.17 -11.20
N THR A 183 11.63 5.62 -12.03
CA THR A 183 13.05 5.78 -11.64
C THR A 183 13.23 6.79 -10.50
N ARG A 184 12.55 7.94 -10.57
CA ARG A 184 12.66 9.02 -9.57
C ARG A 184 12.00 8.62 -8.25
N ILE A 185 10.78 8.07 -8.32
CA ILE A 185 10.04 7.61 -7.15
C ILE A 185 10.74 6.43 -6.46
N ALA A 186 11.26 5.48 -7.23
CA ALA A 186 12.05 4.37 -6.70
C ALA A 186 13.27 4.86 -5.91
N ALA A 187 14.02 5.83 -6.45
CA ALA A 187 15.17 6.42 -5.77
C ALA A 187 14.76 7.18 -4.50
N MET A 188 13.66 7.94 -4.52
CA MET A 188 13.16 8.67 -3.36
C MET A 188 12.76 7.74 -2.21
N LEU A 189 12.07 6.63 -2.51
CA LEU A 189 11.62 5.65 -1.52
C LEU A 189 12.73 4.69 -1.08
N GLY A 190 13.69 4.42 -1.97
CA GLY A 190 14.85 3.57 -1.72
C GLY A 190 14.70 2.14 -2.23
N PHE A 191 13.94 1.90 -3.31
CA PHE A 191 13.81 0.57 -3.92
C PHE A 191 15.14 0.05 -4.50
N GLN A 192 15.31 -1.28 -4.61
CA GLN A 192 16.48 -1.86 -5.29
C GLN A 192 16.32 -1.79 -6.81
N GLU A 193 15.11 -2.02 -7.28
CA GLU A 193 14.79 -2.21 -8.68
C GLU A 193 13.52 -1.43 -9.01
N ASN A 194 13.41 -1.00 -10.27
CA ASN A 194 12.14 -0.50 -10.79
C ASN A 194 11.91 -0.99 -12.22
N ARG A 195 10.63 -1.13 -12.59
CA ARG A 195 10.16 -1.53 -13.91
C ARG A 195 8.91 -0.73 -14.27
N ALA A 196 8.88 -0.23 -15.50
CA ALA A 196 7.71 0.37 -16.14
C ALA A 196 7.44 -0.37 -17.46
#